data_AF-A0ABD0M9C7-F1
#
_entry.id   AF-A0ABD0M9C7-F1
#
_cell.length_a   1.000
_cell.length_b   1.000
_cell.length_c   1.000
_cell.angle_alpha   90.00
_cell.angle_beta   90.00
_cell.angle_gamma   90.00
#
_symmetry.space_group_name_H-M   'P 1'
#
loop_
_entity.id
_entity.type
_entity.pdbx_description
1 polymer ?
#
loop_
_entity_poly.entity_id
_entity_poly.type
_entity_poly.pdbx_seq_one_letter_code
_entity_poly.pdbx_strand_id
1 'polypeptide(L)'
;MDFIEFCPPVTCKKRKVSEEEQHDYNDNRPMEEMTVVSRQFMAIHKSGSVFQTEEWRSADTALFQPVTEDLMVNIRKVDQISCTDGNYFVADCSGKYSRTVQGKVLHLWRFDKTHRKLFISRSFLFTSIPEYLAVQRFLQQI
;
A
#
# COMPACT_ATOMS: atom_id res chain seq x y z
N MET A 1 -14.05 31.86 -28.38
CA MET A 1 -13.84 31.63 -26.94
C MET A 1 -13.81 30.13 -26.78
N ASP A 2 -12.64 29.58 -26.47
CA ASP A 2 -12.46 28.35 -25.68
C ASP A 2 -10.99 28.33 -25.31
N PHE A 3 -10.75 28.57 -24.01
CA PHE A 3 -9.44 28.74 -23.42
C PHE A 3 -8.81 27.37 -23.15
N ILE A 4 -7.64 27.14 -23.72
CA ILE A 4 -6.76 26.03 -23.41
C ILE A 4 -6.02 26.41 -22.11
N GLU A 5 -6.42 25.84 -20.98
CA GLU A 5 -5.68 25.97 -19.72
C GLU A 5 -4.45 25.05 -19.73
N PHE A 6 -3.30 25.65 -20.01
CA PHE A 6 -1.98 25.08 -19.73
C PHE A 6 -1.67 25.26 -18.24
N CYS A 7 -1.62 24.17 -17.48
CA CYS A 7 -1.05 24.17 -16.14
C CYS A 7 0.49 24.37 -16.22
N PRO A 8 1.07 25.37 -15.54
CA PRO A 8 2.51 25.59 -15.54
C PRO A 8 3.25 24.56 -14.67
N PRO A 9 4.51 24.23 -14.99
CA PRO A 9 5.31 23.29 -14.21
C PRO A 9 5.69 23.88 -12.85
N VAL A 10 5.44 23.12 -11.79
CA VAL A 10 5.85 23.47 -10.42
C VAL A 10 7.37 23.31 -10.31
N THR A 11 8.10 24.40 -10.44
CA THR A 11 9.55 24.43 -10.15
C THR A 11 9.76 24.40 -8.64
N CYS A 12 10.17 23.25 -8.09
CA CYS A 12 10.68 23.16 -6.74
C CYS A 12 11.98 23.98 -6.62
N LYS A 13 11.88 25.16 -6.01
CA LYS A 13 13.03 26.04 -5.74
C LYS A 13 14.00 25.33 -4.79
N LYS A 14 15.17 24.91 -5.30
CA LYS A 14 16.34 24.56 -4.50
C LYS A 14 16.78 25.81 -3.72
N ARG A 15 16.63 25.76 -2.40
CA ARG A 15 17.13 26.81 -1.49
C ARG A 15 18.66 26.69 -1.46
N LYS A 16 19.34 27.69 -2.04
CA LYS A 16 20.77 27.97 -1.85
C LYS A 16 20.93 28.52 -0.43
N VAL A 17 21.71 27.86 0.41
CA VAL A 17 22.17 28.42 1.68
C VAL A 17 23.65 28.72 1.50
N SER A 18 23.99 29.98 1.76
CA SER A 18 25.31 30.61 1.64
C SER A 18 26.29 30.08 2.68
N GLU A 19 27.56 30.04 2.27
CA GLU A 19 28.73 29.73 3.09
C GLU A 19 29.03 30.83 4.11
N GLU A 20 29.86 30.45 5.09
CA GLU A 20 30.51 31.24 6.14
C GLU A 20 29.76 31.36 7.47
N GLU A 21 30.09 30.45 8.40
CA GLU A 21 30.81 30.82 9.64
C GLU A 21 31.27 29.56 10.38
N GLN A 22 32.59 29.46 10.56
CA GLN A 22 33.28 28.45 11.36
C GLN A 22 33.01 28.70 12.85
N HIS A 23 32.48 27.70 13.55
CA HIS A 23 32.64 27.59 15.00
C HIS A 23 32.88 26.13 15.39
N ASP A 24 34.00 25.95 16.06
CA ASP A 24 34.54 24.73 16.64
C ASP A 24 33.72 24.32 17.88
N TYR A 25 32.98 23.22 17.80
CA TYR A 25 32.52 22.49 18.98
C TYR A 25 32.57 20.98 18.70
N ASN A 26 33.56 20.37 19.34
CA ASN A 26 33.71 18.95 19.58
C ASN A 26 32.44 18.39 20.25
N ASP A 27 31.57 17.72 19.48
CA ASP A 27 30.35 17.07 19.99
C ASP A 27 30.35 15.59 19.62
N ASN A 28 30.88 14.77 20.53
CA ASN A 28 30.76 13.31 20.49
C ASN A 28 29.30 12.91 20.78
N ARG A 29 28.39 13.12 19.83
CA ARG A 29 27.07 12.49 19.85
C ARG A 29 27.12 11.18 19.10
N PRO A 30 26.55 10.09 19.63
CA PRO A 30 26.25 8.92 18.81
C PRO A 30 25.40 9.43 17.67
N MET A 31 25.83 9.15 16.44
CA MET A 31 25.03 9.35 15.24
C MET A 31 23.76 8.54 15.45
N GLU A 32 22.70 9.17 15.97
CA GLU A 32 21.38 8.56 16.04
C GLU A 32 21.09 8.10 14.62
N GLU A 33 20.95 6.78 14.47
CA GLU A 33 20.54 6.15 13.22
C GLU A 33 19.40 6.98 12.67
N MET A 34 19.64 7.55 11.48
CA MET A 34 18.63 8.23 10.70
C MET A 34 17.59 7.18 10.33
N THR A 35 16.69 6.89 11.26
CA THR A 35 15.58 5.96 11.03
C THR A 35 14.80 6.57 9.88
N VAL A 36 14.82 5.89 8.75
CA VAL A 36 14.11 6.34 7.54
C VAL A 36 12.62 6.24 7.84
N VAL A 37 12.07 7.26 8.48
CA VAL A 37 10.64 7.40 8.73
C VAL A 37 10.00 7.90 7.44
N SER A 38 9.83 7.07 6.40
CA SER A 38 9.26 7.64 5.16
C SER A 38 8.17 6.86 4.45
N ARG A 39 7.79 5.65 4.85
CA ARG A 39 6.73 4.91 4.14
C ARG A 39 5.80 4.12 5.06
N GLN A 40 4.95 4.86 5.78
CA GLN A 40 3.95 4.26 6.66
C GLN A 40 2.71 3.78 5.90
N PHE A 41 2.47 4.34 4.72
CA PHE A 41 1.28 4.10 3.92
C PHE A 41 1.64 3.48 2.59
N MET A 42 1.04 2.33 2.29
CA MET A 42 1.09 1.67 0.99
C MET A 42 -0.09 2.15 0.15
N ALA A 43 0.20 2.72 -1.01
CA ALA A 43 -0.84 3.12 -1.96
C ALA A 43 -1.32 1.90 -2.76
N ILE A 44 -2.63 1.73 -2.86
CA ILE A 44 -3.31 0.81 -3.76
C ILE A 44 -4.18 1.65 -4.68
N HIS A 45 -3.84 1.69 -5.95
CA HIS A 45 -4.60 2.46 -6.93
C HIS A 45 -5.85 1.70 -7.36
N LYS A 46 -6.94 2.44 -7.57
CA LYS A 46 -8.13 1.96 -8.23
C LYS A 46 -7.77 1.45 -9.62
N SER A 47 -8.09 0.19 -9.88
CA SER A 47 -7.87 -0.44 -11.17
C SER A 47 -8.86 -1.58 -11.38
N GLY A 48 -9.15 -1.89 -12.65
CA GLY A 48 -10.00 -3.04 -13.02
C GLY A 48 -9.36 -4.40 -12.70
N SER A 49 -8.09 -4.41 -12.28
CA SER A 49 -7.33 -5.59 -11.89
C SER A 49 -7.04 -5.72 -10.40
N VAL A 50 -7.59 -4.83 -9.56
CA VAL A 50 -7.44 -4.90 -8.11
C VAL A 50 -8.79 -5.07 -7.43
N PHE A 51 -8.85 -6.06 -6.56
CA PHE A 51 -10.02 -6.36 -5.75
C PHE A 51 -9.61 -6.47 -4.29
N GLN A 52 -10.57 -6.39 -3.38
CA GLN A 52 -10.34 -6.43 -1.95
C GLN A 52 -11.43 -7.19 -1.21
N THR A 53 -11.10 -7.66 -0.01
CA THR A 53 -12.09 -8.19 0.93
C THR A 53 -11.64 -7.97 2.37
N GLU A 54 -12.59 -7.68 3.24
CA GLU A 54 -12.39 -7.65 4.70
C GLU A 54 -12.96 -8.92 5.36
N GLU A 55 -13.79 -9.68 4.63
CA GLU A 55 -14.40 -10.92 5.09
C GLU A 55 -13.61 -12.12 4.57
N TRP A 56 -12.32 -12.20 4.92
CA TRP A 56 -11.52 -13.35 4.52
C TRP A 56 -12.07 -14.64 5.16
N ARG A 57 -12.44 -15.57 4.29
CA ARG A 57 -12.72 -16.98 4.62
C ARG A 57 -11.67 -17.84 3.91
N SER A 58 -11.69 -19.16 4.10
CA SER A 58 -10.82 -20.06 3.32
C SER A 58 -10.91 -19.73 1.82
N ALA A 59 -9.78 -19.87 1.11
CA ALA A 59 -9.55 -19.31 -0.23
C ALA A 59 -10.71 -19.53 -1.22
N ASP A 60 -11.40 -20.66 -1.11
CA ASP A 60 -12.50 -21.08 -2.00
C ASP A 60 -13.87 -20.47 -1.66
N THR A 61 -13.95 -19.56 -0.68
CA THR A 61 -15.21 -18.98 -0.22
C THR A 61 -15.18 -17.47 -0.03
N ALA A 62 -13.99 -16.86 -0.06
CA ALA A 62 -13.85 -15.41 0.05
C ALA A 62 -14.29 -14.74 -1.25
N LEU A 63 -15.24 -13.80 -1.15
CA LEU A 63 -15.66 -12.96 -2.27
C LEU A 63 -14.91 -11.63 -2.22
N PHE A 64 -14.19 -11.33 -3.30
CA PHE A 64 -13.44 -10.10 -3.46
C PHE A 64 -14.25 -9.07 -4.24
N GLN A 65 -14.34 -7.86 -3.72
CA GLN A 65 -15.03 -6.75 -4.36
C GLN A 65 -14.05 -5.86 -5.10
N PRO A 66 -14.41 -5.27 -6.25
CA PRO A 66 -13.54 -4.34 -6.96
C PRO A 66 -13.13 -3.18 -6.06
N VAL A 67 -11.86 -2.75 -6.13
CA VAL A 67 -11.44 -1.51 -5.49
C VAL A 67 -12.07 -0.35 -6.25
N THR A 68 -12.92 0.44 -5.58
CA THR A 68 -13.71 1.51 -6.20
C THR A 68 -13.04 2.88 -6.16
N GLU A 69 -12.00 3.03 -5.33
CA GLU A 69 -11.27 4.28 -5.03
C GLU A 69 -9.80 4.00 -4.73
N ASP A 70 -8.95 5.02 -4.81
CA ASP A 70 -7.55 4.90 -4.39
C ASP A 70 -7.46 4.76 -2.88
N LEU A 71 -6.70 3.78 -2.40
CA LEU A 71 -6.57 3.45 -0.98
C LEU A 71 -5.15 3.72 -0.50
N MET A 72 -5.05 4.23 0.73
CA MET A 72 -3.78 4.30 1.47
C MET A 72 -3.85 3.38 2.68
N VAL A 73 -3.09 2.29 2.65
CA VAL A 73 -3.07 1.29 3.71
C VAL A 73 -1.98 1.63 4.70
N ASN A 74 -2.34 1.87 5.97
CA ASN A 74 -1.37 2.10 7.04
C ASN A 74 -0.67 0.78 7.44
N ILE A 75 0.54 0.58 6.93
CA ILE A 75 1.34 -0.62 7.16
C ILE A 75 1.82 -0.73 8.62
N ARG A 76 1.94 0.39 9.35
CA ARG A 76 2.32 0.34 10.78
C ARG A 76 1.30 -0.36 11.68
N LYS A 77 0.05 -0.46 11.22
CA LYS A 77 -1.02 -1.17 11.95
C LYS A 77 -1.15 -2.63 11.53
N VAL A 78 -0.29 -3.10 10.63
CA VAL A 78 -0.25 -4.47 10.13
C VAL A 78 0.88 -5.20 10.87
N ASP A 79 0.53 -6.29 11.54
CA ASP A 79 1.49 -7.06 12.34
C ASP A 79 2.24 -8.10 11.48
N GLN A 80 1.59 -8.62 10.44
CA GLN A 80 2.20 -9.53 9.49
C GLN A 80 1.58 -9.37 8.10
N ILE A 81 2.37 -9.63 7.06
CA ILE A 81 1.90 -9.69 5.68
C ILE A 81 2.19 -11.09 5.15
N SER A 82 1.25 -11.68 4.42
CA SER A 82 1.50 -12.91 3.66
C SER A 82 0.97 -12.78 2.23
N CYS A 83 1.56 -13.56 1.33
CA CYS A 83 1.17 -13.60 -0.08
C CYS A 83 0.73 -15.01 -0.44
N THR A 84 -0.35 -15.12 -1.19
CA THR A 84 -0.83 -16.39 -1.76
C THR A 84 -1.17 -16.21 -3.23
N ASP A 85 -1.21 -17.30 -3.97
CA ASP A 85 -1.67 -17.33 -5.35
C ASP A 85 -2.72 -18.43 -5.54
N GLY A 86 -3.67 -18.21 -6.44
CA GLY A 86 -4.78 -19.13 -6.60
C GLY A 86 -5.91 -18.56 -7.45
N ASN A 87 -7.07 -19.23 -7.35
CA ASN A 87 -8.31 -18.83 -7.99
C ASN A 87 -9.27 -18.29 -6.93
N TYR A 88 -9.88 -17.14 -7.19
CA TYR A 88 -10.71 -16.43 -6.22
C TYR A 88 -11.98 -15.92 -6.86
N PHE A 89 -13.06 -15.87 -6.07
CA PHE A 89 -14.33 -15.30 -6.50
C PHE A 89 -14.26 -13.78 -6.43
N VAL A 90 -14.68 -13.13 -7.52
CA VAL A 90 -14.83 -11.67 -7.56
C VAL A 90 -16.27 -11.28 -7.78
N ALA A 91 -16.67 -10.20 -7.11
CA ALA A 91 -17.95 -9.58 -7.25
C ALA A 91 -17.97 -8.54 -8.38
N ASP A 92 -19.15 -8.25 -8.90
CA ASP A 92 -19.40 -7.04 -9.67
C ASP A 92 -19.52 -5.80 -8.76
N CYS A 93 -19.74 -4.63 -9.35
CA CYS A 93 -19.95 -3.39 -8.60
C CYS A 93 -21.23 -3.39 -7.74
N SER A 94 -22.13 -4.35 -7.95
CA SER A 94 -23.34 -4.53 -7.11
C SER A 94 -23.09 -5.45 -5.91
N GLY A 95 -21.88 -6.00 -5.77
CA GLY A 95 -21.51 -6.93 -4.70
C GLY A 95 -21.95 -8.37 -4.95
N LYS A 96 -22.50 -8.69 -6.13
CA LYS A 96 -22.88 -10.06 -6.48
C LYS A 96 -21.70 -10.79 -7.11
N TYR A 97 -21.62 -12.09 -6.89
CA TYR A 97 -20.65 -12.94 -7.59
C TYR A 97 -20.73 -12.69 -9.11
N SER A 98 -19.58 -12.40 -9.71
CA SER A 98 -19.45 -12.17 -11.13
C SER A 98 -18.71 -13.32 -11.81
N ARG A 99 -17.51 -13.65 -11.33
CA ARG A 99 -16.64 -14.65 -11.94
C ARG A 99 -15.56 -15.13 -10.98
N THR A 100 -14.89 -16.21 -11.34
CA THR A 100 -13.64 -16.66 -10.71
C THR A 100 -12.46 -16.11 -11.51
N VAL A 101 -11.45 -15.58 -10.83
CA VAL A 101 -10.21 -15.09 -11.46
C VAL A 101 -8.99 -15.72 -10.81
N GLN A 102 -7.98 -16.01 -11.62
CA GLN A 102 -6.66 -16.35 -11.12
C GLN A 102 -5.91 -15.06 -10.74
N GLY A 103 -5.22 -15.07 -9.62
CA GLY A 103 -4.43 -13.91 -9.21
C GLY A 103 -3.55 -14.17 -8.01
N LYS A 104 -2.93 -13.09 -7.54
CA LYS A 104 -2.09 -13.07 -6.33
C LYS A 104 -2.78 -12.25 -5.25
N VAL A 105 -2.84 -12.79 -4.05
CA VAL A 105 -3.47 -12.13 -2.90
C VAL A 105 -2.41 -11.72 -1.89
N LEU A 106 -2.52 -10.48 -1.45
CA LEU A 106 -1.81 -9.92 -0.31
C LEU A 106 -2.73 -9.92 0.90
N HIS A 107 -2.40 -10.68 1.94
CA HIS A 107 -3.12 -10.69 3.22
C HIS A 107 -2.45 -9.77 4.23
N LEU A 108 -3.24 -8.90 4.85
CA LEU A 108 -2.81 -8.02 5.93
C LEU A 108 -3.31 -8.54 7.26
N TRP A 109 -2.40 -9.04 8.07
CA TRP A 109 -2.69 -9.65 9.35
C TRP A 109 -2.59 -8.65 10.48
N ARG A 110 -3.52 -8.75 11.42
CA ARG A 110 -3.50 -7.99 12.67
C ARG A 110 -3.63 -8.94 13.85
N PHE A 111 -2.97 -8.59 14.95
CA PHE A 111 -3.05 -9.33 16.19
C PHE A 111 -4.22 -8.81 17.02
N ASP A 112 -5.18 -9.68 17.28
CA ASP A 112 -6.26 -9.41 18.23
C ASP A 112 -5.77 -9.69 19.64
N LYS A 113 -5.61 -8.64 20.45
CA LYS A 113 -5.17 -8.74 21.85
C LYS A 113 -6.19 -9.45 22.74
N THR A 114 -7.48 -9.36 22.43
CA THR A 114 -8.56 -9.96 23.22
C THR A 114 -8.57 -11.47 23.04
N HIS A 115 -8.54 -11.93 21.79
CA HIS A 115 -8.56 -13.35 21.46
C HIS A 115 -7.16 -13.97 21.33
N ARG A 116 -6.10 -13.17 21.50
CA ARG A 116 -4.68 -13.55 21.39
C ARG A 116 -4.35 -14.34 20.12
N LYS A 117 -4.90 -13.92 18.99
CA LYS A 117 -4.69 -14.59 17.69
C LYS A 117 -4.49 -13.59 16.56
N LEU A 118 -3.75 -14.01 15.55
CA LEU A 118 -3.68 -13.30 14.29
C LEU A 118 -4.97 -13.53 13.49
N PHE A 119 -5.44 -12.48 12.82
CA PHE A 119 -6.53 -12.57 11.85
C PHE A 119 -6.21 -11.73 10.62
N ILE A 120 -6.78 -12.10 9.49
CA ILE A 120 -6.68 -11.32 8.26
C ILE A 120 -7.66 -10.16 8.37
N SER A 121 -7.13 -8.96 8.48
CA SER A 121 -7.91 -7.71 8.57
C SER A 121 -8.40 -7.24 7.20
N ARG A 122 -7.60 -7.45 6.16
CA ARG A 122 -7.92 -7.11 4.79
C ARG A 122 -7.06 -7.91 3.85
N SER A 123 -7.61 -8.25 2.69
CA SER A 123 -6.87 -8.88 1.60
C SER A 123 -7.04 -8.09 0.32
N PHE A 124 -5.99 -8.02 -0.48
CA PHE A 124 -5.99 -7.41 -1.81
C PHE A 124 -5.63 -8.45 -2.85
N LEU A 125 -6.52 -8.68 -3.81
CA LEU A 125 -6.33 -9.57 -4.94
C LEU A 125 -5.90 -8.76 -6.15
N PHE A 126 -4.79 -9.17 -6.76
CA PHE A 126 -4.23 -8.59 -7.97
C PHE A 126 -4.31 -9.61 -9.09
N THR A 127 -5.00 -9.25 -10.18
CA THR A 127 -5.00 -10.03 -11.42
C THR A 127 -3.93 -9.53 -12.41
N SER A 128 -3.38 -8.35 -12.16
CA SER A 128 -2.27 -7.74 -12.91
C SER A 128 -0.93 -7.97 -12.20
N ILE A 129 0.00 -8.68 -12.85
CA ILE A 129 1.34 -8.91 -12.28
C ILE A 129 2.12 -7.60 -12.06
N PRO A 130 2.15 -6.63 -13.00
CA PRO A 130 2.83 -5.36 -12.77
C PRO A 130 2.36 -4.61 -11.51
N GLU A 131 1.05 -4.58 -11.26
CA GLU A 131 0.49 -3.93 -10.07
C GLU A 131 0.90 -4.65 -8.79
N TYR A 132 0.82 -5.99 -8.79
CA TYR A 132 1.30 -6.80 -7.68
C TYR A 132 2.79 -6.58 -7.39
N LEU A 133 3.64 -6.56 -8.43
CA LEU A 133 5.08 -6.33 -8.29
C LEU A 133 5.40 -4.92 -7.78
N ALA A 134 4.62 -3.90 -8.18
CA ALA A 134 4.78 -2.54 -7.65
C ALA A 134 4.57 -2.51 -6.13
N VAL A 135 3.52 -3.19 -5.66
CA VAL A 135 3.22 -3.35 -4.23
C VAL A 135 4.31 -4.14 -3.52
N GLN A 136 4.76 -5.28 -4.07
CA GLN A 136 5.83 -6.06 -3.46
C GLN A 136 7.14 -5.29 -3.33
N ARG A 137 7.53 -4.53 -4.37
CA ARG A 137 8.73 -3.67 -4.32
C ARG A 137 8.63 -2.62 -3.23
N PHE A 138 7.44 -2.05 -3.04
CA PHE A 138 7.20 -1.12 -1.93
C PHE A 138 7.40 -1.81 -0.59
N LEU A 139 6.82 -3.00 -0.39
CA LEU A 139 6.94 -3.76 0.86
C LEU A 139 8.36 -4.22 1.18
N GLN A 140 9.20 -4.45 0.17
CA GLN A 140 10.63 -4.77 0.35
C GLN A 140 11.49 -3.59 0.81
N GLN A 141 10.96 -2.37 0.74
CA GLN A 141 11.66 -1.13 1.10
C GLN A 141 11.26 -0.61 2.50
N ILE A 142 10.41 -1.33 3.22
CA ILE A 142 9.93 -1.01 4.59
C ILE A 142 10.71 -1.87 5.58
#